data_AF-A0A6V7I7E3-F1
#
_entry.id   AF-A0A6V7I7E3-F1
#
_cell.length_a   1.000
_cell.length_b   1.000
_cell.length_c   1.000
_cell.angle_alpha   90.00
_cell.angle_beta   90.00
_cell.angle_gamma   90.00
#
_symmetry.space_group_name_H-M   'P 1'
#
loop_
_entity.id
_entity.type
_entity.pdbx_description
1 polymer ?
#
loop_
_entity_poly.entity_id
_entity_poly.type
_entity_poly.pdbx_seq_one_letter_code
_entity_poly.pdbx_strand_id
1 'polypeptide(L)' 'YRMKQIVTNQTVKIPEGLTVTAKSRRVTVTGPRGTLKRSFKHLALDIR' A
#
# COMPACT_ATOMS: atom_id res chain seq x y z
N TYR A 1 -2.38 -33.60 5.02
CA TYR A 1 -2.11 -32.73 3.85
C TYR A 1 -1.38 -31.49 4.34
N ARG A 2 -0.26 -31.06 3.71
CA ARG A 2 0.54 -29.91 4.18
C ARG A 2 0.01 -28.64 3.52
N MET A 3 -0.43 -27.65 4.31
CA MET A 3 -0.85 -26.34 3.80
C MET A 3 0.31 -25.71 3.04
N LYS A 4 0.04 -25.21 1.82
CA LYS A 4 1.00 -24.45 1.02
C LYS A 4 0.62 -22.98 1.08
N GLN A 5 1.58 -22.12 1.37
CA GLN A 5 1.38 -20.68 1.31
C GLN A 5 1.42 -20.25 -0.15
N ILE A 6 0.35 -19.63 -0.64
CA ILE A 6 0.31 -18.98 -1.95
C ILE A 6 0.64 -17.52 -1.73
N VAL A 7 1.77 -17.06 -2.29
CA VAL A 7 2.17 -15.65 -2.23
C VAL A 7 1.71 -14.97 -3.51
N THR A 8 0.88 -13.95 -3.38
CA THR A 8 0.44 -13.10 -4.48
C THR A 8 0.88 -11.67 -4.23
N ASN A 9 1.51 -11.06 -5.24
CA ASN A 9 2.01 -9.69 -5.16
C ASN A 9 1.35 -8.85 -6.24
N GLN A 10 1.10 -7.58 -5.94
CA GLN A 10 0.61 -6.59 -6.89
C GLN A 10 1.49 -5.35 -6.83
N THR A 11 1.81 -4.78 -7.99
CA THR A 11 2.57 -3.53 -8.09
C THR A 11 1.66 -2.41 -8.56
N VAL A 12 1.79 -1.23 -7.96
CA VAL A 12 1.07 -0.02 -8.34
C VAL A 12 2.09 0.99 -8.84
N LYS A 13 1.90 1.51 -10.06
CA LYS A 13 2.75 2.57 -10.62
C LYS A 13 2.37 3.90 -9.98
N ILE A 14 3.37 4.66 -9.54
CA ILE A 14 3.19 6.00 -8.97
C ILE A 14 3.44 7.03 -10.08
N PRO A 15 2.43 7.84 -10.44
CA PRO A 15 2.60 8.96 -11.37
C PRO A 15 3.63 10.00 -10.89
N GLU A 16 4.19 10.75 -11.83
CA GLU A 16 5.10 11.87 -11.52
C GLU A 16 4.43 12.96 -10.68
N GLY A 17 5.22 13.63 -9.85
CA GLY A 17 4.75 14.70 -8.98
C GLY A 17 3.93 14.23 -7.76
N LEU A 18 3.89 12.92 -7.50
CA LEU A 18 3.27 12.35 -6.30
C LEU A 18 4.33 11.80 -5.35
N THR A 19 4.12 12.05 -4.05
CA THR A 19 4.90 11.44 -2.98
C THR A 19 4.02 10.43 -2.25
N VAL A 20 4.48 9.19 -2.12
CA VAL A 20 3.76 8.12 -1.43
C VAL A 20 4.58 7.64 -0.24
N THR A 21 3.95 7.50 0.91
CA THR A 21 4.55 6.88 2.09
C THR A 21 3.63 5.79 2.63
N ALA A 22 4.21 4.67 3.05
CA ALA A 22 3.51 3.57 3.70
C ALA A 22 4.18 3.28 5.05
N LYS A 23 3.42 3.40 6.14
CA LYS A 23 3.90 3.06 7.49
C LYS A 23 2.82 2.34 8.27
N SER A 24 3.14 1.16 8.79
CA SER A 24 2.21 0.35 9.61
C SER A 24 0.85 0.12 8.91
N ARG A 25 0.88 -0.23 7.61
CA ARG A 25 -0.30 -0.40 6.73
C ARG A 25 -1.19 0.84 6.61
N ARG A 26 -0.66 2.03 6.90
CA ARG A 26 -1.30 3.32 6.58
C ARG A 26 -0.54 3.95 5.42
N VAL A 27 -1.27 4.20 4.33
CA VAL A 27 -0.73 4.83 3.13
C VAL A 27 -1.14 6.30 3.14
N THR A 28 -0.17 7.18 2.88
CA THR A 28 -0.37 8.61 2.66
C THR A 28 0.13 8.95 1.27
N VAL A 29 -0.71 9.59 0.46
CA VAL A 29 -0.36 10.07 -0.88
C VAL A 29 -0.49 11.58 -0.87
N THR A 30 0.57 12.28 -1.22
CA THR A 30 0.61 13.74 -1.30
C THR A 30 0.87 14.14 -2.75
N GLY A 31 0.05 15.07 -3.26
CA GLY A 31 0.16 15.61 -4.60
C GLY A 31 -0.32 17.07 -4.66
N PRO A 32 -0.36 17.67 -5.86
CA PRO A 32 -0.67 19.09 -6.04
C PRO A 32 -2.09 19.47 -5.58
N ARG A 33 -3.00 18.50 -5.51
CA ARG A 33 -4.40 18.68 -5.08
C ARG A 33 -4.63 18.40 -3.59
N GLY A 34 -3.56 18.16 -2.83
CA GLY A 34 -3.63 17.87 -1.40
C GLY A 34 -3.16 16.46 -1.05
N THR A 35 -3.66 15.95 0.08
CA THR A 35 -3.18 14.70 0.68
C THR A 35 -4.32 13.73 0.96
N LEU A 36 -4.16 12.47 0.54
CA LEU A 36 -5.05 11.37 0.85
C LEU A 36 -4.41 10.44 1.89
N LYS A 37 -5.21 9.94 2.84
CA LYS A 37 -4.76 8.99 3.87
C LYS A 37 -5.73 7.82 3.94
N ARG A 38 -5.22 6.59 3.89
CA ARG A 38 -6.03 5.37 4.06
C ARG A 38 -5.32 4.35 4.95
N SER A 39 -6.09 3.70 5.82
CA SER A 39 -5.62 2.62 6.69
C SER A 39 -6.07 1.27 6.15
N PHE A 40 -5.12 0.35 5.99
CA PHE A 40 -5.33 -1.05 5.61
C PHE A 40 -5.06 -2.01 6.78
N LYS A 41 -5.05 -1.51 8.03
CA LYS A 41 -4.80 -2.33 9.23
C LYS A 41 -5.76 -3.52 9.42
N HIS A 42 -6.95 -3.44 8.82
CA HIS A 42 -7.96 -4.50 8.84
C HIS A 42 -7.64 -5.66 7.91
N LEU A 43 -6.69 -5.49 6.98
CA LEU A 43 -6.27 -6.54 6.04
C LEU A 43 -4.95 -7.15 6.49
N ALA A 44 -4.84 -8.47 6.35
CA ALA A 44 -3.62 -9.23 6.56
C ALA A 44 -2.74 -9.17 5.29
N LEU A 45 -2.21 -7.99 4.99
CA LEU A 45 -1.32 -7.76 3.84
C LEU A 45 -0.10 -6.94 4.26
N ASP A 46 0.99 -7.13 3.53
CA ASP A 46 2.19 -6.29 3.66
C ASP A 46 2.19 -5.21 2.57
N ILE A 47 2.70 -4.02 2.89
CA ILE A 47 2.82 -2.90 1.93
C ILE A 47 4.27 -2.43 1.97
N ARG A 48 4.93 -2.52 0.82
CA ARG A 48 6.31 -2.08 0.61
C ARG A 48 6.40 -1.08 -0.54
#